data_AF-A0A9J9ES55-F1
#
_entry.id   AF-A0A9J9ES55-F1
#
_cell.length_a   1.000
_cell.length_b   1.000
_cell.length_c   1.000
_cell.angle_alpha   90.00
_cell.angle_beta   90.00
_cell.angle_gamma   90.00
#
_symmetry.space_group_name_H-M   'P 1'
#
loop_
_entity.id
_entity.type
_entity.pdbx_description
1 polymer ?
#
loop_
_entity_poly.entity_id
_entity_poly.type
_entity_poly.pdbx_seq_one_letter_code
_entity_poly.pdbx_strand_id
1 'polypeptide(L)'
;MPYKVNFFARPVNSDQKLPWESLLIEFSLGVICLVMAIYGWDTGMALMAYPAGAVAAICLALVAYSLFGFFREKWRAENQAKD
;
A
#
# COMPACT_ATOMS: atom_id res chain seq x y z
N MET A 1 -28.78 34.13 -5.27
CA MET A 1 -27.47 34.38 -4.61
C MET A 1 -26.45 33.51 -5.33
N PRO A 2 -25.35 34.08 -5.86
CA PRO A 2 -24.44 33.36 -6.74
C PRO A 2 -23.71 32.26 -5.97
N TYR A 3 -23.79 31.04 -6.49
CA TYR A 3 -23.19 29.83 -5.92
C TYR A 3 -21.66 29.98 -5.98
N LYS A 4 -21.03 30.21 -4.82
CA LYS A 4 -19.56 30.18 -4.71
C LYS A 4 -19.10 28.74 -4.94
N VAL A 5 -18.69 28.44 -6.17
CA VAL A 5 -17.95 27.24 -6.49
C VAL A 5 -16.55 27.37 -5.87
N ASN A 6 -16.25 26.53 -4.88
CA ASN A 6 -14.90 26.41 -4.35
C ASN A 6 -14.06 25.67 -5.41
N PHE A 7 -13.41 26.46 -6.29
CA PHE A 7 -12.58 25.98 -7.40
C PHE A 7 -11.17 25.56 -6.98
N PHE A 8 -10.83 25.73 -5.70
CA PHE A 8 -9.63 25.13 -5.14
C PHE A 8 -10.02 23.79 -4.53
N ALA A 9 -9.57 22.70 -5.16
CA ALA A 9 -9.43 21.43 -4.46
C ALA A 9 -8.53 21.71 -3.25
N ARG A 10 -9.15 21.88 -2.08
CA ARG A 10 -8.42 21.92 -0.81
C ARG A 10 -7.61 20.62 -0.81
N PRO A 11 -6.27 20.66 -0.66
CA PRO A 11 -5.52 19.42 -0.54
C PRO A 11 -6.20 18.66 0.60
N VAL A 12 -6.68 17.45 0.30
CA VAL A 12 -7.23 16.60 1.34
C VAL A 12 -6.14 16.55 2.40
N ASN A 13 -6.45 16.91 3.65
CA ASN A 13 -5.46 16.91 4.71
C ASN A 13 -4.83 15.53 4.74
N SER A 14 -3.58 15.43 4.27
CA SER A 14 -2.82 14.18 4.18
C SER A 14 -2.53 13.56 5.54
N ASP A 15 -2.92 14.26 6.62
CA ASP A 15 -2.86 13.81 8.00
C ASP A 15 -3.99 12.84 8.39
N GLN A 16 -5.00 12.68 7.52
CA GLN A 16 -6.22 11.92 7.80
C GLN A 16 -6.42 10.72 6.87
N LYS A 17 -5.35 10.19 6.26
CA LYS A 17 -5.37 8.81 5.75
C LYS A 17 -4.82 7.92 6.84
N LEU A 18 -5.69 7.09 7.42
CA LEU A 18 -5.25 6.13 8.43
C LEU A 18 -4.12 5.27 7.84
N PRO A 19 -3.05 4.97 8.59
CA PRO A 19 -1.95 4.12 8.11
C PRO A 19 -2.45 2.77 7.57
N TRP A 20 -3.62 2.33 8.06
CA TRP A 20 -4.29 1.12 7.60
C TRP A 20 -4.94 1.20 6.22
N GLU A 21 -5.48 2.36 5.83
CA GLU A 21 -6.01 2.56 4.48
C GLU A 21 -4.87 2.59 3.45
N SER A 22 -3.75 3.21 3.79
CA SER A 22 -2.55 3.20 2.93
C SER A 22 -2.04 1.78 2.72
N LEU A 23 -1.97 0.98 3.79
CA LEU A 23 -1.51 -0.39 3.72
C LEU A 23 -2.43 -1.28 2.87
N LEU A 24 -3.74 -1.11 2.96
CA LEU A 24 -4.71 -1.82 2.11
C LEU A 24 -4.55 -1.44 0.63
N ILE A 25 -4.27 -0.18 0.33
CA ILE A 25 -4.02 0.28 -1.04
C ILE A 25 -2.71 -0.32 -1.56
N GLU A 26 -1.63 -0.28 -0.80
CA GLU A 26 -0.34 -0.88 -1.19
C GLU A 26 -0.45 -2.40 -1.38
N PHE A 27 -1.19 -3.09 -0.50
CA PHE A 27 -1.46 -4.52 -0.64
C PHE A 27 -2.24 -4.85 -1.92
N SER A 28 -3.33 -4.12 -2.19
CA SER A 28 -4.14 -4.34 -3.40
C SER A 28 -3.35 -4.05 -4.68
N LEU A 29 -2.57 -2.97 -4.71
CA LEU A 29 -1.69 -2.62 -5.83
C LEU A 29 -0.62 -3.69 -6.07
N GLY A 30 -0.02 -4.22 -4.99
CA GLY A 30 0.94 -5.31 -5.05
C GLY A 30 0.36 -6.58 -5.65
N VAL A 31 -0.86 -6.98 -5.25
CA VAL A 31 -1.55 -8.16 -5.80
C VAL A 31 -1.85 -7.99 -7.29
N ILE A 32 -2.35 -6.81 -7.71
CA ILE A 32 -2.65 -6.53 -9.11
C ILE A 32 -1.36 -6.57 -9.96
N CYS A 33 -0.27 -5.96 -9.48
CA CYS A 33 1.03 -6.01 -10.16
C CYS A 33 1.59 -7.43 -10.24
N LEU A 34 1.41 -8.24 -9.20
CA LEU A 34 1.84 -9.65 -9.20
C LEU A 34 1.10 -10.44 -10.29
N VAL A 35 -0.23 -10.31 -10.36
CA VAL A 35 -1.04 -10.99 -11.37
C VAL A 35 -0.64 -10.53 -12.78
N MET A 36 -0.45 -9.23 -12.99
CA MET A 36 0.01 -8.69 -14.27
C MET A 36 1.42 -9.16 -14.64
N ALA A 37 2.32 -9.33 -13.67
CA ALA A 37 3.66 -9.85 -13.91
C ALA A 37 3.63 -11.33 -14.36
N ILE A 38 2.80 -12.15 -13.70
CA ILE A 38 2.60 -13.56 -14.07
C ILE A 38 1.97 -13.65 -15.46
N TYR A 39 0.92 -12.87 -15.71
CA TYR A 39 0.23 -12.88 -17.00
C TYR A 39 1.14 -12.38 -18.14
N GLY A 40 1.92 -11.32 -17.90
CA GLY A 40 2.89 -10.79 -18.86
C GLY A 40 4.04 -11.74 -19.16
N TRP A 41 4.39 -12.62 -18.21
CA TRP A 41 5.35 -13.70 -18.44
C TRP A 41 4.77 -14.77 -19.38
N ASP A 42 3.51 -15.15 -19.18
CA ASP A 42 2.82 -16.17 -19.99
C ASP A 42 2.56 -15.70 -21.44
N THR A 43 2.23 -14.42 -21.62
CA THR A 43 2.04 -13.82 -22.96
C THR A 43 3.33 -13.46 -23.70
N GLY A 44 4.51 -13.69 -23.10
CA GLY A 44 5.81 -13.34 -23.69
C GLY A 44 6.09 -11.84 -23.75
N MET A 45 5.33 -11.01 -23.02
CA MET A 45 5.52 -9.56 -22.90
C MET A 45 6.52 -9.23 -21.78
N ALA A 46 7.75 -9.73 -21.92
CA ALA A 46 8.80 -9.62 -20.90
C ALA A 46 9.11 -8.16 -20.49
N LEU A 47 8.98 -7.20 -21.42
CA LEU A 47 9.15 -5.76 -21.18
C LEU A 47 8.13 -5.17 -20.20
N MET A 48 6.93 -5.74 -20.10
CA MET A 48 5.90 -5.34 -19.12
C MET A 48 6.03 -6.14 -17.81
N ALA A 49 6.42 -7.42 -17.91
CA ALA A 49 6.52 -8.30 -16.75
C ALA A 49 7.62 -7.89 -15.77
N TYR A 50 8.77 -7.42 -16.27
CA TYR A 50 9.90 -7.03 -15.42
C TYR A 50 9.59 -5.82 -14.50
N PRO A 51 9.09 -4.68 -15.01
CA PRO A 51 8.74 -3.55 -14.14
C PRO A 51 7.55 -3.88 -13.22
N ALA A 52 6.55 -4.64 -13.70
CA ALA A 52 5.42 -5.06 -12.87
C ALA A 52 5.87 -5.98 -11.72
N GLY A 53 6.79 -6.90 -11.99
CA GLY A 53 7.36 -7.79 -10.99
C GLY A 53 8.22 -7.04 -9.95
N ALA A 54 9.02 -6.07 -10.39
CA ALA A 54 9.81 -5.22 -9.48
C ALA A 54 8.91 -4.40 -8.54
N VAL A 55 7.85 -3.79 -9.07
CA VAL A 55 6.87 -3.04 -8.26
C VAL A 55 6.13 -3.97 -7.30
N ALA A 56 5.72 -5.16 -7.74
CA ALA A 56 5.09 -6.15 -6.87
C ALA A 56 6.00 -6.57 -5.70
N ALA A 57 7.29 -6.81 -5.97
CA ALA A 57 8.26 -7.18 -4.93
C ALA A 57 8.44 -6.07 -3.88
N ILE A 58 8.55 -4.80 -4.33
CA ILE A 58 8.67 -3.66 -3.43
C ILE A 58 7.40 -3.48 -2.58
N CYS A 59 6.22 -3.60 -3.20
CA CYS A 59 4.95 -3.52 -2.48
C CYS A 59 4.81 -4.61 -1.42
N LEU A 60 5.19 -5.86 -1.74
CA LEU A 60 5.19 -6.96 -0.77
C LEU A 60 6.17 -6.72 0.39
N ALA A 61 7.35 -6.18 0.11
CA ALA A 61 8.33 -5.85 1.15
C ALA A 61 7.82 -4.77 2.10
N LEU A 62 7.16 -3.73 1.57
CA LEU A 62 6.58 -2.63 2.37
C LEU A 62 5.41 -3.11 3.23
N VAL A 63 4.55 -3.97 2.68
CA VAL A 63 3.46 -4.60 3.44
C VAL A 63 4.03 -5.48 4.55
N ALA A 64 5.04 -6.31 4.26
CA ALA A 64 5.67 -7.16 5.26
C ALA A 64 6.33 -6.35 6.39
N TYR A 65 7.03 -5.26 6.04
CA TYR A 65 7.64 -4.35 7.02
C TYR A 65 6.59 -3.72 7.94
N SER A 66 5.49 -3.24 7.37
CA SER A 66 4.40 -2.64 8.13
C SER A 66 3.69 -3.65 9.04
N LEU A 67 3.45 -4.87 8.56
CA LEU A 67 2.91 -5.95 9.38
C LEU A 67 3.84 -6.27 10.55
N PHE A 68 5.15 -6.37 10.29
CA PHE A 68 6.15 -6.70 11.30
C PHE A 68 6.27 -5.61 12.37
N GLY A 69 6.17 -4.34 11.98
CA GLY A 69 6.06 -3.21 12.90
C GLY A 69 4.87 -3.37 13.85
N PHE A 70 3.69 -3.66 13.30
CA PHE A 70 2.46 -3.83 14.06
C PHE A 70 2.51 -5.00 15.05
N PHE A 71 3.06 -6.15 14.63
CA PHE A 71 3.25 -7.30 15.50
C PHE A 71 4.28 -7.01 16.60
N ARG A 72 5.37 -6.31 16.29
CA ARG A 72 6.40 -5.94 17.26
C ARG A 72 5.87 -4.98 18.32
N GLU A 73 5.03 -4.03 17.93
CA GLU A 73 4.35 -3.12 18.87
C GLU A 73 3.37 -3.87 19.76
N LYS A 74 2.58 -4.79 19.19
CA LYS A 74 1.65 -5.63 19.95
C LYS A 74 2.38 -6.49 20.99
N TRP A 75 3.50 -7.11 20.62
CA TRP A 75 4.35 -7.86 21.54
C TRP A 75 4.93 -7.01 22.68
N ARG A 76 5.29 -5.75 22.40
CA ARG A 76 5.80 -4.83 23.42
C ARG A 76 4.70 -4.40 24.39
N ALA A 77 3.49 -4.16 23.90
CA ALA A 77 2.34 -3.81 24.73
C ALA A 77 1.94 -4.95 25.67
N GLU A 78 1.98 -6.20 25.19
CA GLU A 78 1.68 -7.38 26.02
C GLU A 78 2.70 -7.56 27.16
N ASN A 79 3.99 -7.32 26.90
CA ASN A 79 5.03 -7.41 27.93
C ASN A 79 4.95 -6.28 28.98
N GLN A 80 4.45 -5.09 28.62
CA GLN A 80 4.27 -3.99 29.59
C GLN A 80 3.00 -4.12 30.44
N ALA A 81 2.02 -4.92 30.03
CA ALA A 81 0.80 -5.18 30.82
C ALA A 81 1.00 -6.26 31.91
N LYS A 82 2.20 -6.87 31.95
CA LYS A 82 2.52 -8.00 32.83
C LYS A 82 3.50 -7.64 33.95
N ASP A 83 4.06 -6.43 33.92
CA ASP A 83 4.76 -5.76 35.03
C ASP A 83 3.75 -4.98 35.89
#